data_AF-A0AAD4VSP9-F1
#
_entry.id   AF-A0AAD4VSP9-F1
#
_cell.length_a   1.000
_cell.length_b   1.000
_cell.length_c   1.000
_cell.angle_alpha   90.00
_cell.angle_beta   90.00
_cell.angle_gamma   90.00
#
_symmetry.space_group_name_H-M   'P 1'
#
loop_
_entity.id
_entity.type
_entity.pdbx_description
1 polymer ?
#
loop_
_entity_poly.entity_id
_entity_poly.type
_entity_poly.pdbx_seq_one_letter_code
_entity_poly.pdbx_strand_id
1 'polypeptide(L)'
;MCVFFMRGVVREEKVDSFNIPIYNTSPQELEAAVEKNGCFSTEKMENLPRISALDIDNVTRRAQLIAYHIRATTEGLIKQEFGDEILDELFGLYSKKLEQQPSIFESGKAINFLLVLKRNAN
;
A
#
# COMPACT_ATOMS: atom_id res chain seq x y z
N MET A 1 -13.20 1.01 7.49
CA MET A 1 -13.87 -0.08 8.22
C MET A 1 -14.56 0.36 9.51
N CYS A 2 -13.93 1.10 10.43
CA CYS A 2 -14.56 1.48 11.72
C CYS A 2 -15.95 2.12 11.60
N VAL A 3 -16.17 3.01 10.62
CA VAL A 3 -17.49 3.63 10.38
C VAL A 3 -18.58 2.61 10.06
N PHE A 4 -18.25 1.58 9.28
CA PHE A 4 -19.18 0.51 8.90
C PHE A 4 -19.46 -0.42 10.08
N PHE A 5 -18.47 -0.66 10.94
CA PHE A 5 -18.65 -1.42 12.17
C PHE A 5 -19.60 -0.69 13.13
N MET A 6 -19.37 0.60 13.39
CA MET A 6 -20.24 1.41 14.27
C MET A 6 -21.68 1.48 13.77
N ARG A 7 -21.91 1.29 12.47
CA ARG A 7 -23.24 1.26 11.83
C ARG A 7 -23.85 -0.14 11.75
N GLY A 8 -23.16 -1.18 12.20
CA GLY A 8 -23.61 -2.57 12.14
C GLY A 8 -23.58 -3.19 10.73
N VAL A 9 -22.90 -2.55 9.76
CA VAL A 9 -22.80 -3.02 8.37
C VAL A 9 -21.73 -4.10 8.22
N VAL A 10 -20.68 -4.06 9.05
CA VAL A 10 -19.64 -5.10 9.12
C VAL A 10 -19.45 -5.55 10.57
N ARG A 11 -19.06 -6.81 10.76
CA ARG A 11 -18.73 -7.38 12.07
C ARG A 11 -17.28 -7.08 12.44
N GLU A 12 -17.02 -6.73 13.70
CA GLU A 12 -15.68 -6.45 14.22
C GLU A 12 -14.73 -7.62 13.99
N GLU A 13 -15.16 -8.84 14.32
CA GLU A 13 -14.39 -10.08 14.13
C GLU A 13 -13.89 -10.26 12.69
N LYS A 14 -14.67 -9.84 11.68
CA LYS A 14 -14.26 -9.87 10.28
C LYS A 14 -13.21 -8.80 9.96
N VAL A 15 -13.33 -7.62 10.58
CA VAL A 15 -12.35 -6.54 10.42
C VAL A 15 -11.02 -6.94 11.05
N ASP A 16 -11.05 -7.54 12.24
CA ASP A 16 -9.85 -7.94 12.98
C ASP A 16 -9.11 -9.12 12.33
N SER A 17 -9.84 -10.04 11.69
CA SER A 17 -9.24 -11.16 10.96
C SER A 17 -8.79 -10.81 9.54
N PHE A 18 -9.31 -9.72 8.97
CA PHE A 18 -8.95 -9.29 7.62
C PHE A 18 -7.55 -8.69 7.58
N ASN A 19 -6.68 -9.29 6.77
CA ASN A 19 -5.33 -8.80 6.52
C ASN A 19 -5.14 -8.53 5.02
N ILE A 20 -4.41 -7.46 4.71
CA ILE A 20 -4.00 -7.18 3.33
C ILE A 20 -2.67 -7.93 3.11
N PRO A 21 -2.56 -8.83 2.12
CA PRO A 21 -1.38 -9.67 1.89
C PRO A 21 -0.26 -8.89 1.19
N ILE A 22 0.15 -7.75 1.76
CA ILE A 22 1.23 -6.90 1.25
C ILE A 22 2.32 -6.83 2.31
N TYR A 23 3.55 -7.15 1.90
CA TYR A 23 4.75 -6.98 2.71
C TYR A 23 5.63 -5.89 2.12
N ASN A 24 5.90 -4.85 2.90
CA ASN A 24 6.83 -3.79 2.52
C ASN A 24 8.20 -4.11 3.12
N THR A 25 9.13 -4.60 2.28
CA THR A 25 10.48 -4.95 2.73
C THR A 25 11.36 -3.71 2.83
N SER A 26 12.26 -3.71 3.82
CA SER A 26 13.38 -2.79 3.89
C SER A 26 14.53 -3.23 2.98
N PRO A 27 15.45 -2.32 2.61
CA PRO A 27 16.67 -2.67 1.91
C PRO A 27 17.48 -3.77 2.62
N GLN A 28 17.61 -3.67 3.94
CA GLN A 28 18.39 -4.60 4.76
C GLN A 28 17.79 -6.01 4.77
N GLU A 29 16.46 -6.12 4.86
CA GLU A 29 15.77 -7.41 4.78
C GLU A 29 15.95 -8.07 3.41
N LEU A 30 15.96 -7.27 2.35
CA LEU A 30 16.14 -7.77 1.00
C LEU A 30 17.58 -8.25 0.78
N GLU A 31 18.58 -7.50 1.24
CA GLU A 31 19.99 -7.91 1.20
C GLU A 31 20.20 -9.21 1.97
N ALA A 32 19.69 -9.30 3.21
CA ALA A 32 19.77 -10.51 4.02
C ALA A 32 19.09 -11.73 3.34
N ALA A 33 17.99 -11.50 2.63
CA ALA A 33 17.30 -12.55 1.87
C ALA A 33 18.15 -13.06 0.69
N VAL A 34 18.85 -12.16 -0.02
CA VAL A 34 19.75 -12.52 -1.12
C VAL A 34 20.97 -13.28 -0.61
N GLU A 35 21.59 -12.81 0.47
CA GLU A 35 22.72 -13.49 1.12
C GLU A 35 22.34 -14.90 1.57
N LYS A 36 21.18 -15.04 2.24
CA LYS A 36 20.66 -16.34 2.65
C LYS A 36 20.37 -17.27 1.47
N ASN A 37 19.97 -16.73 0.32
CA ASN A 37 19.74 -17.52 -0.88
C ASN A 37 21.04 -18.05 -1.51
N GLY A 38 22.14 -17.29 -1.45
CA GLY A 38 23.48 -17.71 -1.87
C GLY A 38 23.67 -17.94 -3.38
N CYS A 39 22.62 -17.87 -4.21
CA CYS A 39 22.70 -18.11 -5.65
C CYS A 39 23.03 -16.84 -6.45
N PHE A 40 22.96 -15.67 -5.83
CA PHE A 40 23.14 -14.37 -6.48
C PHE A 40 24.12 -13.50 -5.69
N SER A 41 24.85 -12.65 -6.41
CA SER A 41 25.55 -11.49 -5.87
C SER A 41 24.74 -10.23 -6.13
N THR A 42 24.75 -9.32 -5.15
CA THR A 42 24.20 -7.98 -5.32
C THR A 42 25.19 -7.12 -6.07
N GLU A 43 24.84 -6.69 -7.29
CA GLU A 43 25.68 -5.79 -8.09
C GLU A 43 25.36 -4.32 -7.78
N LYS A 44 24.09 -4.01 -7.53
CA LYS A 44 23.64 -2.64 -7.31
C LYS A 44 22.33 -2.62 -6.53
N MET A 45 22.25 -1.73 -5.55
CA MET A 45 21.01 -1.37 -4.89
C MET A 45 20.86 0.15 -4.86
N GLU A 46 19.72 0.65 -5.34
CA GLU A 46 19.47 2.09 -5.40
C GLU A 46 18.06 2.42 -4.96
N ASN A 47 17.91 3.46 -4.14
CA ASN A 47 16.63 4.08 -3.89
C ASN A 47 16.23 4.89 -5.11
N LEU A 48 15.12 4.54 -5.74
CA LEU A 48 14.60 5.26 -6.88
C LEU A 48 13.97 6.58 -6.41
N PRO A 49 14.27 7.71 -7.08
CA PRO A 49 13.59 8.96 -6.80
C PRO A 49 12.11 8.76 -7.10
N ARG A 50 11.26 9.29 -6.22
CA ARG A 50 9.82 9.21 -6.41
C ARG A 50 9.45 10.08 -7.61
N ILE A 51 9.07 9.48 -8.73
CA ILE A 51 8.36 10.21 -9.79
C ILE A 51 6.98 10.48 -9.24
N SER A 52 6.81 11.65 -8.68
CA SER A 52 5.61 11.99 -7.93
C SER A 52 4.46 12.28 -8.88
N ALA A 53 3.68 11.26 -9.23
CA ALA A 53 2.33 11.45 -9.74
C ALA A 53 1.40 12.14 -8.69
N LEU A 54 1.95 12.49 -7.51
CA LEU A 54 1.29 13.07 -6.35
C LEU A 54 1.81 14.47 -6.00
N ASP A 55 2.72 15.06 -6.79
CA ASP A 55 3.12 16.48 -6.69
C ASP A 55 2.04 17.37 -7.31
N ILE A 56 0.82 17.15 -6.85
CA ILE A 56 -0.35 17.91 -7.20
C ILE A 56 -0.56 18.85 -6.02
N ASP A 57 -0.48 20.15 -6.27
CA ASP A 57 -0.71 21.20 -5.25
C ASP A 57 -2.16 21.21 -4.73
N ASN A 58 -3.05 20.49 -5.41
CA ASN A 58 -4.43 20.28 -5.00
C ASN A 58 -4.56 19.01 -4.13
N VAL A 59 -4.75 19.23 -2.82
CA VAL A 59 -4.97 18.19 -1.81
C VAL A 59 -6.13 17.26 -2.15
N THR A 60 -7.26 17.78 -2.63
CA THR A 60 -8.45 16.99 -2.99
C THR A 60 -8.14 16.01 -4.12
N ARG A 61 -7.49 16.49 -5.20
CA ARG A 61 -7.12 15.67 -6.35
C ARG A 61 -6.08 14.61 -5.96
N ARG A 62 -5.13 14.96 -5.09
CA ARG A 62 -4.14 14.03 -4.54
C ARG A 62 -4.83 12.91 -3.73
N ALA A 63 -5.75 13.28 -2.84
CA ALA A 63 -6.53 12.33 -2.04
C ALA A 63 -7.34 11.36 -2.91
N GLN A 64 -7.99 11.87 -3.95
CA GLN A 64 -8.76 11.05 -4.91
C GLN A 64 -7.86 10.06 -5.67
N LEU A 65 -6.72 10.51 -6.18
CA LEU A 65 -5.79 9.63 -6.89
C LEU A 65 -5.25 8.51 -6.01
N ILE A 66 -4.93 8.81 -4.76
CA ILE A 66 -4.50 7.80 -3.78
C ILE A 66 -5.65 6.83 -3.50
N ALA A 67 -6.86 7.33 -3.28
CA ALA A 67 -8.03 6.49 -3.05
C ALA A 67 -8.30 5.55 -4.23
N TYR A 68 -8.18 6.03 -5.48
CA TYR A 68 -8.30 5.18 -6.67
C TYR A 68 -7.19 4.14 -6.78
N HIS A 69 -5.94 4.50 -6.48
CA HIS A 69 -4.84 3.54 -6.51
C HIS A 69 -5.01 2.43 -5.46
N ILE A 70 -5.40 2.79 -4.23
CA ILE A 70 -5.71 1.83 -3.18
C ILE A 70 -6.93 0.99 -3.56
N ARG A 71 -7.98 1.58 -4.13
CA ARG A 71 -9.14 0.85 -4.62
C ARG A 71 -8.76 -0.19 -5.67
N ALA A 72 -8.03 0.21 -6.71
CA ALA A 72 -7.62 -0.69 -7.78
C ALA A 72 -6.81 -1.89 -7.29
N THR A 73 -6.05 -1.75 -6.20
CA THR A 73 -5.20 -2.81 -5.64
C THR A 73 -5.88 -3.67 -4.58
N THR A 74 -6.90 -3.16 -3.87
CA THR A 74 -7.48 -3.82 -2.69
C THR A 74 -8.96 -4.17 -2.81
N GLU A 75 -9.68 -3.61 -3.80
CA GLU A 75 -11.13 -3.78 -3.93
C GLU A 75 -11.55 -5.25 -3.98
N GLY A 76 -10.88 -6.09 -4.78
CA GLY A 76 -11.22 -7.51 -4.89
C GLY A 76 -11.14 -8.26 -3.55
N LEU A 77 -10.14 -7.94 -2.73
CA LEU A 77 -9.97 -8.55 -1.41
C LEU A 77 -11.04 -8.09 -0.42
N ILE A 78 -11.33 -6.79 -0.43
CA ILE A 78 -12.36 -6.20 0.45
C ILE A 78 -13.74 -6.73 0.05
N LYS A 79 -14.03 -6.80 -1.24
CA LYS A 79 -15.26 -7.38 -1.79
C LYS A 79 -15.46 -8.82 -1.33
N GLN A 80 -14.42 -9.65 -1.42
CA GLN A 80 -14.50 -11.06 -1.03
C GLN A 80 -14.93 -11.22 0.43
N GLU A 81 -14.41 -10.37 1.33
CA GLU A 81 -14.62 -10.54 2.76
C GLU A 81 -15.85 -9.79 3.29
N PHE A 82 -16.18 -8.63 2.70
CA PHE A 82 -17.19 -7.70 3.20
C PHE A 82 -18.37 -7.44 2.26
N GLY A 83 -18.33 -7.93 1.02
CA GLY A 83 -19.37 -7.69 0.03
C GLY A 83 -19.15 -6.43 -0.81
N ASP A 84 -19.98 -6.29 -1.85
CA ASP A 84 -19.91 -5.19 -2.82
C ASP A 84 -20.54 -3.89 -2.29
N GLU A 85 -21.50 -4.03 -1.38
CA GLU A 85 -22.41 -2.96 -0.98
C GLU A 85 -21.69 -1.79 -0.28
N ILE A 86 -20.52 -2.05 0.31
CA ILE A 86 -19.76 -1.06 1.06
C ILE A 86 -18.69 -0.34 0.24
N LEU A 87 -18.34 -0.83 -0.95
CA LEU A 87 -17.10 -0.44 -1.64
C LEU A 87 -17.08 1.05 -2.00
N ASP A 88 -18.14 1.55 -2.64
CA ASP A 88 -18.21 2.95 -3.07
C ASP A 88 -18.17 3.91 -1.88
N GLU A 89 -18.93 3.60 -0.83
CA GLU A 89 -18.91 4.41 0.39
C GLU A 89 -17.56 4.34 1.09
N LEU A 90 -16.93 3.16 1.15
CA LEU A 90 -15.65 2.95 1.82
C LEU A 90 -14.55 3.80 1.18
N PHE A 91 -14.42 3.74 -0.14
CA PHE A 91 -13.39 4.50 -0.85
C PHE A 91 -13.70 6.00 -0.91
N GLY A 92 -14.98 6.38 -0.93
CA GLY A 92 -15.39 7.78 -0.77
C GLY A 92 -14.99 8.35 0.60
N LEU A 93 -15.27 7.62 1.68
CA LEU A 93 -14.86 8.00 3.04
C LEU A 93 -13.34 8.02 3.19
N TYR A 94 -12.63 7.06 2.57
CA TYR A 94 -11.17 7.02 2.58
C TYR A 94 -10.58 8.26 1.90
N SER A 95 -11.06 8.63 0.72
CA SER A 95 -10.65 9.86 0.02
C SER A 95 -10.90 11.10 0.87
N LYS A 96 -12.08 11.22 1.48
CA LYS A 96 -12.42 12.36 2.35
C LYS A 96 -11.50 12.44 3.57
N LYS A 97 -11.13 11.29 4.16
CA LYS A 97 -10.22 11.24 5.31
C LYS A 97 -8.81 11.68 4.93
N LEU A 98 -8.33 11.31 3.75
CA LEU A 98 -7.04 11.77 3.22
C LEU A 98 -7.02 13.30 3.00
N GLU A 99 -8.10 13.85 2.45
CA GLU A 99 -8.25 15.30 2.27
C GLU A 99 -8.25 16.06 3.61
N GLN A 100 -8.90 15.51 4.63
CA GLN A 100 -8.95 16.10 5.98
C GLN A 100 -7.62 15.97 6.75
N GLN A 101 -6.73 15.07 6.34
CA GLN A 101 -5.46 14.82 7.02
C GLN A 101 -4.28 14.83 6.03
N PRO A 102 -3.92 16.00 5.46
CA PRO A 102 -2.88 16.08 4.43
C PRO A 102 -1.49 15.64 4.90
N SER A 103 -1.23 15.67 6.22
CA SER A 103 0.03 15.20 6.81
C SER A 103 0.32 13.72 6.53
N ILE A 104 -0.71 12.91 6.23
CA ILE A 104 -0.56 11.50 5.82
C ILE A 104 0.30 11.37 4.55
N PHE A 105 0.25 12.37 3.65
CA PHE A 105 1.05 12.36 2.42
C PHE A 105 2.56 12.48 2.70
N GLU A 106 2.92 13.07 3.84
CA GLU A 106 4.32 13.29 4.20
C GLU A 106 4.91 12.15 5.05
N SER A 107 4.09 11.47 5.85
CA SER A 107 4.54 10.40 6.76
C SER A 107 4.48 8.98 6.16
N GLY A 108 3.75 8.77 5.07
CA GLY A 108 3.54 7.46 4.43
C GLY A 108 4.34 7.23 3.14
N LYS A 109 5.57 7.73 3.05
CA LYS A 109 6.36 7.67 1.80
C LYS A 109 6.88 6.25 1.56
N ALA A 110 6.23 5.53 0.63
CA ALA A 110 6.74 4.25 0.13
C ALA A 110 8.13 4.45 -0.51
N ILE A 111 9.09 3.64 -0.08
CA ILE A 111 10.43 3.59 -0.67
C ILE A 111 10.37 2.58 -1.81
N ASN A 112 10.73 3.01 -3.01
CA ASN A 112 10.97 2.11 -4.13
C ASN A 112 12.48 1.99 -4.29
N PHE A 113 13.00 0.77 -4.31
CA PHE A 113 14.40 0.52 -4.65
C PHE A 113 14.50 -0.42 -5.84
N LEU A 114 15.55 -0.22 -6.64
CA LEU A 114 15.98 -1.10 -7.70
C LEU A 114 17.12 -1.97 -7.15
N LEU A 115 16.97 -3.28 -7.29
CA LEU A 115 18.01 -4.25 -6.97
C LEU A 115 18.45 -4.96 -8.24
N VAL A 116 19.75 -4.94 -8.52
CA VAL A 116 20.37 -5.65 -9.64
C VAL A 116 21.16 -6.82 -9.07
N LEU A 117 20.77 -8.03 -9.49
CA LEU A 117 21.37 -9.28 -9.06
C LEU A 117 22.10 -9.94 -10.22
N LYS A 118 23.26 -10.51 -9.94
CA LYS A 118 23.99 -11.38 -10.87
C LYS A 118 24.01 -12.79 -10.31
N ARG A 119 23.70 -13.77 -11.16
CA ARG A 119 23.77 -15.17 -10.77
C ARG A 119 25.22 -15.58 -10.55
N ASN A 120 25.50 -16.26 -9.44
CA ASN A 120 26.82 -16.80 -9.15
C ASN A 120 27.17 -17.91 -10.16
N ALA A 121 28.42 -17.96 -10.60
CA ALA A 121 28.93 -19.10 -11.34
C ALA A 121 29.11 -20.27 -10.35
N ASN A 122 28.64 -21.46 -10.72
CA ASN A 122 28.87 -22.68 -9.95
C ASN A 122 30.36 -23.03 -9.92
#